data_AF-A0A524F1T0-F1
#
_entry.id   AF-A0A524F1T0-F1
#
_cell.length_a   1.000
_cell.length_b   1.000
_cell.length_c   1.000
_cell.angle_alpha   90.00
_cell.angle_beta   90.00
_cell.angle_gamma   90.00
#
_symmetry.space_group_name_H-M   'P 1'
#
loop_
_entity.id
_entity.type
_entity.pdbx_description
1 polymer ?
#
loop_
_entity_poly.entity_id
_entity_poly.type
_entity_poly.pdbx_seq_one_letter_code
_entity_poly.pdbx_strand_id
1 'polypeptide(L)'
;MGFSTSFWIFLGLSCLEFIFLIGPAIYFKKVRKESIYESLISKSFPSKRSYLSRLGDIGAGIAAGVFLNLIALGVLYTTFYSIVGLFGEDFYNVANTGSIDVSPNAVSIGEAICTILIYFVIVGVCEEYFFRSVLFIELKKVLKNWSYIINGVVFALFHVFPGIVPIQTTVTYFFYYFIIGILFCILLDSQNSDLLSNIIAHGVFNSIPLVLFLIG
;
A
#
# COMPACT_ATOMS: atom_id res chain seq x y z
N MET A 1 -22.23 2.53 11.94
CA MET A 1 -22.79 2.39 10.59
C MET A 1 -21.70 2.80 9.61
N GLY A 2 -20.95 1.85 9.08
CA GLY A 2 -19.97 2.15 8.05
C GLY A 2 -20.70 2.67 6.81
N PHE A 3 -20.20 3.72 6.19
CA PHE A 3 -20.68 4.11 4.87
C PHE A 3 -20.46 2.93 3.93
N SER A 4 -21.52 2.36 3.37
CA SER A 4 -21.37 1.41 2.27
C SER A 4 -20.88 2.20 1.06
N THR A 5 -19.58 2.14 0.79
CA THR A 5 -19.00 2.80 -0.38
C THR A 5 -19.51 2.06 -1.62
N SER A 6 -20.33 2.72 -2.45
CA SER A 6 -20.74 2.14 -3.72
C SER A 6 -19.51 1.90 -4.60
N PHE A 7 -19.58 0.93 -5.51
CA PHE A 7 -18.46 0.65 -6.44
C PHE A 7 -17.98 1.91 -7.18
N TRP A 8 -18.90 2.79 -7.57
CA TRP A 8 -18.58 4.06 -8.23
C TRP A 8 -17.83 5.04 -7.34
N ILE A 9 -18.17 5.11 -6.05
CA ILE A 9 -17.41 5.93 -5.10
C ILE A 9 -16.02 5.32 -4.90
N PHE A 10 -15.92 4.00 -4.74
CA PHE A 10 -14.63 3.30 -4.64
C PHE A 10 -13.74 3.57 -5.87
N LEU A 11 -14.29 3.44 -7.09
CA LEU A 11 -13.58 3.75 -8.33
C LEU A 11 -13.17 5.22 -8.38
N GLY A 12 -14.07 6.14 -8.02
CA GLY A 12 -13.80 7.57 -7.98
C GLY A 12 -12.66 7.92 -7.03
N LEU A 13 -12.68 7.36 -5.82
CA LEU A 13 -11.62 7.51 -4.81
C LEU A 13 -10.30 6.88 -5.29
N SER A 14 -10.35 5.69 -5.88
CA SER A 14 -9.17 5.03 -6.44
C SER A 14 -8.54 5.86 -7.56
N CYS A 15 -9.32 6.55 -8.37
CA CYS A 15 -8.79 7.48 -9.38
C CYS A 15 -8.10 8.71 -8.75
N LEU A 16 -8.40 9.08 -7.51
CA LEU A 16 -7.66 10.14 -6.82
C LEU A 16 -6.21 9.72 -6.55
N GLU A 17 -5.93 8.42 -6.46
CA GLU A 17 -4.56 7.89 -6.30
C GLU A 17 -3.63 8.32 -7.44
N PHE A 18 -4.15 8.68 -8.62
CA PHE A 18 -3.31 9.25 -9.68
C PHE A 18 -2.63 10.56 -9.28
N ILE A 19 -3.09 11.24 -8.21
CA ILE A 19 -2.39 12.38 -7.62
C ILE A 19 -0.96 12.01 -7.17
N PHE A 20 -0.73 10.75 -6.78
CA PHE A 20 0.59 10.22 -6.44
C PHE A 20 1.54 10.16 -7.62
N LEU A 21 1.06 10.29 -8.86
CA LEU A 21 1.92 10.48 -10.02
C LEU A 21 2.29 11.95 -10.23
N ILE A 22 1.44 12.89 -9.80
CA ILE A 22 1.63 14.33 -10.03
C ILE A 22 2.84 14.87 -9.24
N GLY A 23 2.93 14.56 -7.94
CA GLY A 23 4.04 15.00 -7.10
C GLY A 23 5.41 14.57 -7.68
N PRO A 24 5.63 13.28 -7.92
CA PRO A 24 6.78 12.76 -8.65
C PRO A 24 6.99 13.39 -10.01
N ALA A 25 5.94 13.57 -10.83
CA ALA A 25 6.07 14.20 -12.15
C ALA A 25 6.70 15.59 -12.05
N ILE A 26 6.23 16.40 -11.09
CA ILE A 26 6.77 17.73 -10.84
C ILE A 26 8.22 17.64 -10.36
N TYR A 27 8.51 16.75 -9.41
CA TYR A 27 9.86 16.56 -8.88
C TYR A 27 10.86 16.13 -9.95
N PHE A 28 10.58 15.08 -10.73
CA PHE A 28 11.49 14.59 -11.76
C PHE A 28 11.67 15.60 -12.89
N LYS A 29 10.59 16.26 -13.33
CA LYS A 29 10.68 17.27 -14.38
C LYS A 29 11.50 18.49 -13.94
N LYS A 30 11.28 19.01 -12.72
CA LYS A 30 11.93 20.25 -12.26
C LYS A 30 13.33 20.02 -11.69
N VAL A 31 13.53 18.94 -10.93
CA VAL A 31 14.78 18.69 -10.19
C VAL A 31 15.71 17.79 -10.98
N ARG A 32 15.20 16.67 -11.52
CA ARG A 32 16.01 15.68 -12.23
C ARG A 32 16.14 15.95 -13.73
N LYS A 33 15.29 16.81 -14.30
CA LYS A 33 15.17 17.05 -15.75
C LYS A 33 14.87 15.77 -16.54
N GLU A 34 14.15 14.85 -15.92
CA GLU A 34 13.69 13.58 -16.50
C GLU A 34 12.17 13.59 -16.62
N SER A 35 11.61 12.85 -17.58
CA SER A 35 10.17 12.64 -17.67
C SER A 35 9.68 11.60 -16.64
N ILE A 36 8.40 11.69 -16.25
CA ILE A 36 7.81 10.66 -15.37
C ILE A 36 7.82 9.29 -16.05
N TYR A 37 7.65 9.25 -17.37
CA TYR A 37 7.68 8.02 -18.15
C TYR A 37 9.06 7.37 -18.08
N GLU A 38 10.13 8.13 -18.29
CA GLU A 38 11.49 7.62 -18.14
C GLU A 38 11.75 7.12 -16.72
N SER A 39 11.34 7.86 -15.69
CA SER A 39 11.49 7.42 -14.30
C SER A 39 10.74 6.10 -14.03
N LEU A 40 9.44 6.06 -14.34
CA LEU A 40 8.59 4.89 -14.10
C LEU A 40 9.04 3.67 -14.90
N ILE A 41 9.24 3.80 -16.22
CA ILE A 41 9.55 2.64 -17.05
C ILE A 41 11.01 2.22 -16.89
N SER A 42 11.97 3.15 -16.96
CA SER A 42 13.39 2.76 -17.00
C SER A 42 13.95 2.37 -15.63
N LYS A 43 13.46 2.99 -14.54
CA LYS A 43 13.99 2.74 -13.19
C LYS A 43 13.15 1.71 -12.45
N SER A 44 11.83 1.76 -12.59
CA SER A 44 10.95 0.86 -11.85
C SER A 44 10.69 -0.48 -12.56
N PHE A 45 10.93 -0.58 -13.88
CA PHE A 45 10.77 -1.81 -14.67
C PHE A 45 11.96 -2.05 -15.62
N PRO A 46 13.13 -2.49 -15.11
CA PRO A 46 14.33 -2.66 -15.93
C PRO A 46 14.11 -3.62 -17.11
N SER A 47 14.24 -3.14 -18.35
CA SER A 47 13.87 -3.87 -19.57
C SER A 47 14.76 -5.07 -19.92
N LYS A 48 15.91 -5.23 -19.25
CA LYS A 48 16.92 -6.24 -19.59
C LYS A 48 16.70 -7.63 -18.95
N ARG A 49 15.63 -7.83 -18.18
CA ARG A 49 15.36 -9.11 -17.50
C ARG A 49 14.69 -10.10 -18.47
N SER A 50 15.07 -11.39 -18.37
CA SER A 50 14.48 -12.45 -19.19
C SER A 50 13.02 -12.72 -18.80
N TYR A 51 12.24 -13.30 -19.71
CA TYR A 51 10.84 -13.67 -19.46
C TYR A 51 10.68 -14.58 -18.22
N LEU A 52 11.55 -15.59 -18.06
CA LEU A 52 11.53 -16.47 -16.89
C LEU A 52 11.83 -15.72 -15.58
N SER A 53 12.74 -14.74 -15.60
CA SER A 53 12.98 -13.89 -14.43
C SER A 53 11.73 -13.08 -14.09
N ARG A 54 11.00 -12.57 -15.08
CA ARG A 54 9.76 -11.81 -14.85
C ARG A 54 8.66 -12.67 -14.25
N LEU A 55 8.52 -13.92 -14.68
CA LEU A 55 7.63 -14.87 -14.02
C LEU A 55 8.04 -15.15 -12.57
N GLY A 56 9.35 -15.25 -12.32
CA GLY A 56 9.90 -15.36 -10.97
C GLY A 56 9.55 -14.14 -10.10
N ASP A 57 9.68 -12.93 -10.62
CA ASP A 57 9.33 -11.68 -9.92
C ASP A 57 7.83 -11.63 -9.57
N ILE A 58 6.96 -12.08 -10.48
CA ILE A 58 5.51 -12.19 -10.24
C ILE A 58 5.24 -13.22 -9.14
N GLY A 59 5.84 -14.42 -9.22
CA GLY A 59 5.69 -15.45 -8.19
C GLY A 59 6.19 -14.99 -6.82
N ALA A 60 7.32 -14.29 -6.77
CA ALA A 60 7.85 -13.68 -5.56
C ALA A 60 6.89 -12.62 -4.99
N GLY A 61 6.31 -11.78 -5.86
CA GLY A 61 5.28 -10.80 -5.48
C GLY A 61 4.04 -11.46 -4.88
N ILE A 62 3.52 -12.52 -5.49
CA ILE A 62 2.37 -13.26 -4.95
C ILE A 62 2.68 -13.86 -3.59
N ALA A 63 3.82 -14.56 -3.47
CA ALA A 63 4.25 -15.15 -2.20
C ALA A 63 4.43 -14.08 -1.11
N ALA A 64 5.04 -12.94 -1.45
CA ALA A 64 5.20 -11.82 -0.54
C ALA A 64 3.85 -11.23 -0.12
N GLY A 65 2.90 -11.02 -1.04
CA GLY A 65 1.58 -10.48 -0.72
C GLY A 65 0.77 -11.39 0.22
N VAL A 66 0.85 -12.71 0.03
CA VAL A 66 0.26 -13.70 0.96
C VAL A 66 0.95 -13.64 2.32
N PHE A 67 2.28 -13.63 2.34
CA PHE A 67 3.06 -13.56 3.58
C PHE A 67 2.80 -12.26 4.37
N LEU A 68 2.67 -11.12 3.67
CA LEU A 68 2.31 -9.84 4.26
C LEU A 68 0.92 -9.88 4.89
N ASN A 69 -0.06 -10.58 4.29
CA ASN A 69 -1.37 -10.77 4.93
C ASN A 69 -1.26 -11.53 6.25
N LEU A 70 -0.43 -12.57 6.33
CA LEU A 70 -0.22 -13.32 7.57
C LEU A 70 0.42 -12.45 8.65
N ILE A 71 1.42 -11.63 8.28
CA ILE A 71 2.01 -10.65 9.20
C ILE A 71 0.97 -9.62 9.64
N ALA A 72 0.21 -9.07 8.70
CA ALA A 72 -0.85 -8.10 8.96
C ALA A 72 -1.85 -8.62 9.99
N LEU A 73 -2.30 -9.87 9.87
CA LEU A 73 -3.18 -10.51 10.86
C LEU A 73 -2.54 -10.57 12.25
N GLY A 74 -1.26 -10.98 12.34
CA GLY A 74 -0.54 -11.00 13.61
C GLY A 74 -0.36 -9.62 14.24
N VAL A 75 -0.07 -8.61 13.42
CA VAL A 75 0.05 -7.21 13.87
C VAL A 75 -1.30 -6.68 14.34
N LEU A 76 -2.39 -6.91 13.59
CA LEU A 76 -3.73 -6.50 13.98
C LEU A 76 -4.17 -7.12 15.30
N TYR A 77 -3.92 -8.42 15.50
CA TYR A 77 -4.20 -9.11 16.75
C TYR A 77 -3.40 -8.48 17.91
N THR A 78 -2.09 -8.29 17.73
CA THR A 78 -1.22 -7.66 18.73
C THR A 78 -1.67 -6.24 19.06
N THR A 79 -2.05 -5.45 18.04
CA THR A 79 -2.61 -4.11 18.18
C THR A 79 -3.89 -4.14 19.01
N PHE A 80 -4.83 -5.06 18.73
CA PHE A 80 -6.08 -5.17 19.47
C PHE A 80 -5.82 -5.36 20.98
N TYR A 81 -5.05 -6.37 21.38
CA TYR A 81 -4.77 -6.61 22.81
C TYR A 81 -4.01 -5.46 23.46
N SER A 82 -3.06 -4.85 22.73
CA SER A 82 -2.29 -3.72 23.25
C SER A 82 -3.17 -2.50 23.47
N ILE A 83 -4.03 -2.15 22.51
CA ILE A 83 -4.90 -0.97 22.59
C ILE A 83 -6.00 -1.18 23.63
N VAL A 84 -6.67 -2.34 23.64
CA VAL A 84 -7.68 -2.66 24.65
C VAL A 84 -7.07 -2.70 26.05
N GLY A 85 -5.87 -3.26 26.20
CA GLY A 85 -5.17 -3.31 27.49
C GLY A 85 -4.70 -1.95 28.02
N LEU A 86 -4.30 -1.03 27.14
CA LEU A 86 -3.78 0.29 27.52
C LEU A 86 -4.86 1.37 27.62
N PHE A 87 -5.87 1.33 26.75
CA PHE A 87 -6.85 2.41 26.56
C PHE A 87 -8.30 1.96 26.71
N GLY A 88 -8.57 0.66 26.84
CA GLY A 88 -9.92 0.10 26.97
C GLY A 88 -10.60 -0.20 25.64
N GLU A 89 -11.69 -0.96 25.72
CA GLU A 89 -12.47 -1.42 24.54
C GLU A 89 -13.15 -0.26 23.80
N ASP A 90 -13.65 0.75 24.53
CA ASP A 90 -14.27 1.93 23.93
C ASP A 90 -13.31 2.68 23.00
N PHE A 91 -12.03 2.79 23.38
CA PHE A 91 -11.01 3.42 22.53
C PHE A 91 -10.83 2.66 21.22
N TYR A 92 -10.73 1.33 21.28
CA TYR A 92 -10.60 0.48 20.11
C TYR A 92 -11.85 0.56 19.22
N ASN A 93 -13.04 0.56 19.80
CA ASN A 93 -14.29 0.67 19.06
C ASN A 93 -14.42 2.01 18.35
N VAL A 94 -14.00 3.13 18.96
CA VAL A 94 -13.91 4.42 18.29
C VAL A 94 -12.88 4.37 17.16
N ALA A 95 -11.72 3.75 17.37
CA ALA A 95 -10.69 3.62 16.34
C ALA A 95 -11.18 2.84 15.11
N ASN A 96 -11.86 1.71 15.34
CA ASN A 96 -12.36 0.81 14.30
C ASN A 96 -13.59 1.38 13.57
N THR A 97 -14.42 2.17 14.25
CA THR A 97 -15.54 2.87 13.58
C THR A 97 -15.09 4.13 12.84
N GLY A 98 -13.99 4.73 13.29
CA GLY A 98 -13.35 5.87 12.65
C GLY A 98 -12.40 5.53 11.50
N SER A 99 -12.08 4.25 11.28
CA SER A 99 -11.28 3.83 10.14
C SER A 99 -12.07 3.99 8.85
N ILE A 100 -11.44 4.57 7.84
CA ILE A 100 -12.03 4.72 6.51
C ILE A 100 -11.84 3.38 5.78
N ASP A 101 -12.88 2.57 5.74
CA ASP A 101 -12.94 1.42 4.83
C ASP A 101 -13.51 1.87 3.49
N VAL A 102 -12.64 1.92 2.47
CA VAL A 102 -13.04 2.23 1.09
C VAL A 102 -13.41 0.98 0.30
N SER A 103 -13.30 -0.21 0.91
CA SER A 103 -13.63 -1.46 0.23
C SER A 103 -15.13 -1.51 -0.11
N PRO A 104 -15.50 -1.98 -1.32
CA PRO A 104 -16.91 -2.12 -1.67
C PRO A 104 -17.55 -3.27 -0.87
N ASN A 105 -18.59 -2.96 -0.10
CA ASN A 105 -19.25 -3.89 0.84
C ASN A 105 -20.21 -4.91 0.19
N ALA A 106 -20.49 -4.78 -1.11
CA ALA A 106 -21.32 -5.70 -1.87
C ALA A 106 -20.87 -5.67 -3.32
N VAL A 107 -20.27 -6.76 -3.77
CA VAL A 107 -19.61 -6.84 -5.06
C VAL A 107 -20.18 -8.07 -5.74
N SER A 108 -20.93 -7.84 -6.82
CA SER A 108 -21.12 -8.90 -7.81
C SER A 108 -19.75 -9.43 -8.25
N ILE A 109 -19.70 -10.66 -8.76
CA ILE A 109 -18.44 -11.26 -9.24
C ILE A 109 -17.72 -10.32 -10.24
N GLY A 110 -18.49 -9.62 -11.09
CA GLY A 110 -17.95 -8.63 -12.01
C GLY A 110 -17.28 -7.43 -11.31
N GLU A 111 -17.94 -6.84 -10.32
CA GLU A 111 -17.37 -5.71 -9.56
C GLU A 111 -16.18 -6.16 -8.69
N ALA A 112 -16.18 -7.39 -8.18
CA ALA A 112 -15.03 -7.96 -7.47
C ALA A 112 -13.80 -8.07 -8.39
N ILE A 113 -13.98 -8.60 -9.61
CA ILE A 113 -12.91 -8.66 -10.62
C ILE A 113 -12.39 -7.25 -10.93
N CYS A 114 -13.28 -6.29 -11.14
CA CYS A 114 -12.89 -4.90 -11.37
C CYS A 114 -12.10 -4.31 -10.18
N THR A 115 -12.54 -4.59 -8.95
CA THR A 115 -11.88 -4.12 -7.72
C THR A 115 -10.46 -4.68 -7.60
N ILE A 116 -10.29 -5.97 -7.87
CA ILE A 116 -8.98 -6.60 -7.91
C ILE A 116 -8.10 -5.92 -8.97
N LEU A 117 -8.60 -5.73 -10.20
CA LEU A 117 -7.84 -5.03 -11.25
C LEU A 117 -7.43 -3.62 -10.83
N ILE A 118 -8.31 -2.87 -10.15
CA ILE A 118 -8.00 -1.54 -9.62
C ILE A 118 -6.88 -1.61 -8.57
N TYR A 119 -6.90 -2.59 -7.66
CA TYR A 119 -5.83 -2.77 -6.67
C TYR A 119 -4.47 -3.01 -7.31
N PHE A 120 -4.39 -3.77 -8.41
CA PHE A 120 -3.11 -3.98 -9.10
C PHE A 120 -2.69 -2.80 -9.96
N VAL A 121 -3.60 -2.22 -10.74
CA VAL A 121 -3.26 -1.28 -11.82
C VAL A 121 -3.21 0.17 -11.33
N ILE A 122 -4.11 0.56 -10.43
CA ILE A 122 -4.21 1.94 -9.96
C ILE A 122 -3.51 2.07 -8.63
N VAL A 123 -4.02 1.40 -7.59
CA VAL A 123 -3.52 1.54 -6.21
C VAL A 123 -2.07 1.07 -6.12
N GLY A 124 -1.81 -0.19 -6.48
CA GLY A 124 -0.48 -0.79 -6.42
C GLY A 124 0.56 -0.01 -7.24
N VAL A 125 0.25 0.38 -8.48
CA VAL A 125 1.20 1.15 -9.30
C VAL A 125 1.45 2.55 -8.71
N CYS A 126 0.41 3.30 -8.38
CA CYS A 126 0.55 4.69 -7.95
C CYS A 126 1.26 4.78 -6.60
N GLU A 127 0.82 3.99 -5.61
CA GLU A 127 1.42 3.99 -4.29
C GLU A 127 2.83 3.43 -4.30
N GLU A 128 3.08 2.27 -4.92
CA GLU A 128 4.44 1.70 -4.94
C GLU A 128 5.40 2.59 -5.72
N TYR A 129 4.95 3.23 -6.81
CA TYR A 129 5.80 4.21 -7.48
C TYR A 129 6.16 5.36 -6.54
N PHE A 130 5.18 6.03 -5.94
CA PHE A 130 5.41 7.18 -5.07
C PHE A 130 6.25 6.83 -3.84
N PHE A 131 5.80 5.86 -3.03
CA PHE A 131 6.46 5.54 -1.78
C PHE A 131 7.78 4.80 -2.03
N ARG A 132 7.85 3.84 -2.95
CA ARG A 132 9.00 2.93 -3.03
C ARG A 132 10.00 3.43 -4.06
N SER A 133 9.57 3.70 -5.28
CA SER A 133 10.50 4.13 -6.32
C SER A 133 10.95 5.59 -6.19
N VAL A 134 10.12 6.47 -5.64
CA VAL A 134 10.48 7.90 -5.50
C VAL A 134 10.96 8.19 -4.09
N LEU A 135 10.08 8.15 -3.10
CA LEU A 135 10.41 8.57 -1.75
C LEU A 135 11.53 7.71 -1.14
N PHE A 136 11.37 6.38 -1.11
CA PHE A 136 12.34 5.49 -0.48
C PHE A 136 13.70 5.48 -1.18
N ILE A 137 13.76 5.31 -2.50
CA ILE A 137 15.04 5.29 -3.25
C ILE A 137 15.78 6.63 -3.11
N GLU A 138 15.09 7.77 -3.21
CA GLU A 138 15.74 9.08 -3.07
C GLU A 138 16.23 9.33 -1.65
N LEU A 139 15.43 8.97 -0.63
CA LEU A 139 15.88 9.04 0.77
C LEU A 139 17.06 8.11 1.05
N LYS A 140 17.08 6.91 0.47
CA LYS A 140 18.14 5.91 0.69
C LYS A 140 19.51 6.42 0.24
N LYS A 141 19.56 7.22 -0.83
CA LYS A 141 20.81 7.86 -1.32
C LYS A 141 21.46 8.78 -0.29
N VAL A 142 20.66 9.36 0.61
CA VAL A 142 21.14 10.36 1.60
C VAL A 142 21.19 9.77 3.01
N LEU A 143 20.13 9.05 3.42
CA LEU A 143 19.89 8.63 4.81
C LEU A 143 20.17 7.14 5.04
N LYS A 144 20.50 6.37 4.00
CA LYS A 144 20.78 4.93 4.06
C LYS A 144 19.65 4.19 4.79
N ASN A 145 19.93 3.45 5.87
CA ASN A 145 18.96 2.63 6.59
C ASN A 145 17.81 3.42 7.22
N TRP A 146 17.99 4.72 7.50
CA TRP A 146 16.90 5.56 8.01
C TRP A 146 15.78 5.78 6.99
N SER A 147 16.03 5.54 5.69
CA SER A 147 15.00 5.64 4.66
C SER A 147 13.84 4.68 4.89
N TYR A 148 14.09 3.49 5.46
CA TYR A 148 13.05 2.52 5.79
C TYR A 148 12.09 3.09 6.84
N ILE A 149 12.64 3.63 7.91
CA ILE A 149 11.86 4.17 9.04
C ILE A 149 11.05 5.37 8.56
N ILE A 150 11.69 6.31 7.86
CA ILE A 150 11.00 7.52 7.38
C ILE A 150 9.91 7.15 6.38
N ASN A 151 10.18 6.23 5.44
CA ASN A 151 9.17 5.78 4.50
C ASN A 151 7.98 5.11 5.20
N GLY A 152 8.25 4.22 6.17
CA GLY A 152 7.22 3.59 6.98
C GLY A 152 6.35 4.61 7.73
N VAL A 153 6.96 5.64 8.32
CA VAL A 153 6.22 6.71 9.03
C VAL A 153 5.33 7.48 8.05
N VAL A 154 5.88 7.89 6.90
CA VAL A 154 5.11 8.65 5.90
C VAL A 154 3.97 7.80 5.32
N PHE A 155 4.22 6.52 5.06
CA PHE A 155 3.21 5.57 4.61
C PHE A 155 2.10 5.37 5.66
N ALA A 156 2.46 5.24 6.94
CA ALA A 156 1.49 5.14 8.03
C ALA A 156 0.65 6.41 8.18
N LEU A 157 1.29 7.58 8.22
CA LEU A 157 0.58 8.84 8.34
C LEU A 157 -0.30 9.14 7.13
N PHE A 158 0.05 8.65 5.95
CA PHE A 158 -0.82 8.76 4.79
C PHE A 158 -2.13 8.01 4.99
N HIS A 159 -2.06 6.78 5.53
CA HIS A 159 -3.25 5.95 5.74
C HIS A 159 -4.10 6.38 6.95
N VAL A 160 -3.48 6.93 7.99
CA VAL A 160 -4.16 7.26 9.25
C VAL A 160 -3.85 8.66 9.75
N PHE A 161 -3.88 9.65 8.86
CA PHE A 161 -3.56 11.04 9.22
C PHE A 161 -4.53 11.58 10.31
N PRO A 162 -4.02 12.07 11.46
CA PRO A 162 -4.84 12.47 12.62
C PRO A 162 -5.74 13.71 12.41
N GLY A 163 -5.63 14.37 11.25
CA GLY A 163 -6.55 15.45 10.83
C GLY A 163 -7.66 15.00 9.88
N ILE A 164 -7.64 13.74 9.42
CA ILE A 164 -8.66 13.15 8.53
C ILE A 164 -9.44 12.06 9.27
N VAL A 165 -8.74 11.22 10.03
CA VAL A 165 -9.35 10.18 10.89
C VAL A 165 -9.21 10.55 12.37
N PRO A 166 -10.04 9.98 13.26
CA PRO A 166 -9.88 10.18 14.71
C PRO A 166 -8.48 9.80 15.20
N ILE A 167 -7.98 10.51 16.21
CA ILE A 167 -6.66 10.22 16.80
C ILE A 167 -6.58 8.77 17.32
N GLN A 168 -7.70 8.19 17.77
CA GLN A 168 -7.80 6.79 18.17
C GLN A 168 -7.48 5.86 17.01
N THR A 169 -8.00 6.14 15.81
CA THR A 169 -7.70 5.40 14.58
C THR A 169 -6.21 5.54 14.21
N THR A 170 -5.66 6.76 14.28
CA THR A 170 -4.22 6.98 14.08
C THR A 170 -3.39 6.13 15.03
N VAL A 171 -3.59 6.27 16.35
CA VAL A 171 -2.80 5.55 17.36
C VAL A 171 -2.93 4.04 17.20
N THR A 172 -4.14 3.54 16.93
CA THR A 172 -4.41 2.10 16.80
C THR A 172 -3.72 1.51 15.57
N TYR A 173 -3.90 2.10 14.40
CA TYR A 173 -3.44 1.50 13.14
C TYR A 173 -2.09 2.05 12.63
N PHE A 174 -1.48 3.02 13.31
CA PHE A 174 -0.17 3.56 12.91
C PHE A 174 0.89 2.46 12.77
N PHE A 175 1.05 1.62 13.80
CA PHE A 175 2.06 0.55 13.76
C PHE A 175 1.76 -0.51 12.70
N TYR A 176 0.48 -0.77 12.44
CA TYR A 176 0.06 -1.65 11.36
C TYR A 176 0.59 -1.15 10.02
N TYR A 177 0.23 0.07 9.61
CA TYR A 177 0.70 0.62 8.33
C TYR A 177 2.20 0.87 8.33
N PHE A 178 2.81 1.24 9.47
CA PHE A 178 4.25 1.45 9.59
C PHE A 178 5.04 0.17 9.27
N ILE A 179 4.65 -0.96 9.87
CA ILE A 179 5.31 -2.26 9.66
C ILE A 179 5.14 -2.70 8.20
N ILE A 180 3.92 -2.64 7.67
CA ILE A 180 3.66 -2.98 6.25
C ILE A 180 4.48 -2.08 5.32
N GLY A 181 4.56 -0.78 5.63
CA GLY A 181 5.35 0.19 4.90
C GLY A 181 6.84 -0.19 4.80
N ILE A 182 7.43 -0.60 5.93
CA ILE A 182 8.81 -1.09 6.01
C ILE A 182 8.99 -2.38 5.22
N LEU A 183 8.06 -3.34 5.35
CA LEU A 183 8.18 -4.64 4.67
C LEU A 183 8.14 -4.49 3.15
N PHE A 184 7.34 -3.58 2.60
CA PHE A 184 7.40 -3.24 1.19
C PHE A 184 8.75 -2.62 0.78
N CYS A 185 9.39 -1.81 1.63
CA CYS A 185 10.74 -1.31 1.35
C CYS A 185 11.79 -2.44 1.33
N ILE A 186 11.69 -3.39 2.26
CA ILE A 186 12.56 -4.58 2.31
C ILE A 186 12.36 -5.43 1.04
N LEU A 187 11.11 -5.63 0.62
CA LEU A 187 10.80 -6.34 -0.62
C LEU A 187 11.46 -5.65 -1.82
N LEU A 188 11.29 -4.33 -1.95
CA LEU A 188 11.88 -3.58 -3.06
C LEU A 188 13.41 -3.71 -3.11
N ASP A 189 14.05 -3.59 -1.96
CA ASP A 189 15.50 -3.70 -1.84
C ASP A 189 15.99 -5.12 -2.19
N SER A 190 15.25 -6.15 -1.80
CA SER A 190 15.54 -7.55 -2.18
C SER A 190 15.44 -7.78 -3.69
N GLN A 191 14.65 -6.96 -4.40
CA GLN A 191 14.43 -7.04 -5.83
C GLN A 191 15.29 -6.04 -6.63
N ASN A 192 16.36 -5.50 -6.03
CA ASN A 192 17.25 -4.53 -6.67
C ASN A 192 16.49 -3.31 -7.25
N SER A 193 15.51 -2.81 -6.50
CA SER A 193 14.68 -1.64 -6.90
C SER A 193 13.72 -1.88 -8.07
N ASP A 194 13.45 -3.13 -8.46
CA ASP A 194 12.39 -3.48 -9.41
C ASP A 194 11.02 -3.47 -8.72
N LEU A 195 10.09 -2.65 -9.20
CA LEU A 195 8.77 -2.49 -8.57
C LEU A 195 7.81 -3.64 -8.87
N LEU A 196 8.08 -4.50 -9.85
CA LEU A 196 7.09 -5.48 -10.31
C LEU A 196 6.60 -6.36 -9.15
N SER A 197 7.50 -6.95 -8.37
CA SER A 197 7.11 -7.78 -7.22
C SER A 197 6.38 -6.99 -6.14
N ASN A 198 6.74 -5.72 -5.92
CA ASN A 198 6.05 -4.84 -4.97
C ASN A 198 4.60 -4.56 -5.38
N ILE A 199 4.38 -4.21 -6.65
CA ILE A 199 3.04 -3.93 -7.19
C ILE A 199 2.17 -5.18 -7.11
N ILE A 200 2.73 -6.34 -7.48
CA ILE A 200 2.03 -7.62 -7.37
C ILE A 200 1.73 -7.96 -5.90
N ALA A 201 2.71 -7.79 -5.00
CA ALA A 201 2.53 -8.05 -3.58
C ALA A 201 1.46 -7.16 -2.96
N HIS A 202 1.44 -5.87 -3.30
CA HIS A 202 0.43 -4.93 -2.83
C HIS A 202 -0.96 -5.28 -3.38
N GLY A 203 -1.08 -5.52 -4.69
CA GLY A 203 -2.35 -5.94 -5.29
C GLY A 203 -2.89 -7.22 -4.66
N VAL A 204 -2.05 -8.25 -4.47
CA VAL A 204 -2.41 -9.48 -3.74
C VAL A 204 -2.79 -9.16 -2.30
N PHE A 205 -2.02 -8.30 -1.64
CA PHE A 205 -2.25 -7.92 -0.25
C PHE A 205 -3.66 -7.38 -0.03
N ASN A 206 -4.10 -6.45 -0.90
CA ASN A 206 -5.43 -5.85 -0.85
C ASN A 206 -6.53 -6.77 -1.37
N SER A 207 -6.21 -7.69 -2.28
CA SER A 207 -7.21 -8.58 -2.89
C SER A 207 -7.60 -9.75 -2.00
N ILE A 208 -6.70 -10.25 -1.13
CA ILE A 208 -6.96 -11.44 -0.31
C ILE A 208 -8.19 -11.27 0.60
N PRO A 209 -8.35 -10.17 1.38
CA PRO A 209 -9.54 -9.98 2.20
C PRO A 209 -10.84 -10.06 1.40
N LEU A 210 -10.86 -9.46 0.21
CA LEU A 210 -12.01 -9.50 -0.70
C LEU A 210 -12.28 -10.93 -1.22
N VAL A 211 -11.24 -11.66 -1.63
CA VAL A 211 -11.40 -13.04 -2.09
C VAL A 211 -11.93 -13.94 -0.97
N LEU A 212 -11.42 -13.78 0.25
CA LEU A 212 -11.89 -14.54 1.42
C LEU A 212 -13.36 -14.23 1.73
N PHE A 213 -13.78 -12.96 1.62
CA PHE A 213 -15.17 -12.55 1.78
C PHE A 213 -16.10 -13.15 0.72
N LEU A 214 -15.64 -13.40 -0.51
CA LEU A 214 -16.47 -13.97 -1.57
C LEU A 214 -16.68 -15.49 -1.45
N ILE A 215 -15.78 -16.19 -0.73
CA ILE A 215 -15.81 -17.65 -0.60
C ILE A 215 -16.33 -18.13 0.77
N GLY A 216 -16.57 -17.22 1.71
CA GLY A 216 -17.06 -17.49 3.07
C GLY A 216 -18.30 -16.69 3.40
#